data_AF-A0A821ZB12-F1
#
_entry.id   AF-A0A821ZB12-F1
#
_cell.length_a   1.000
_cell.length_b   1.000
_cell.length_c   1.000
_cell.angle_alpha   90.00
_cell.angle_beta   90.00
_cell.angle_gamma   90.00
#
_symmetry.space_group_name_H-M   'P 1'
#
loop_
_entity.id
_entity.type
_entity.pdbx_description
1 polymer ?
#
loop_
_entity_poly.entity_id
_entity_poly.type
_entity_poly.pdbx_seq_one_letter_code
_entity_poly.pdbx_strand_id
1 'polypeptide(L)'
;MNSTATTNLHSLWDTGMLTHRMRTEFAGNINTYYAYLHSKMLNEASKINDDNFTQWASESLDIVCKQIYFNEMNVTMNSSIRYNLGEWYYQRSWPVVEKRLIQAGARLGALLNRILIKHTESTKPPATTSQRGCYNAAFSIKFSMSNFLFIFLALSYSLDTKTV
;
A
#
# COMPACT_ATOMS: atom_id res chain seq x y z
N MET A 1 -12.02 12.72 13.48
CA MET A 1 -11.50 13.58 12.38
C MET A 1 -11.95 15.04 12.57
N ASN A 2 -11.09 16.06 12.30
CA ASN A 2 -11.45 17.47 12.50
C ASN A 2 -12.39 17.95 11.38
N SER A 3 -13.56 18.50 11.72
CA SER A 3 -14.74 18.56 10.84
C SER A 3 -14.81 19.75 9.86
N THR A 4 -13.68 20.36 9.50
CA THR A 4 -13.66 21.56 8.63
C THR A 4 -12.92 21.39 7.30
N ALA A 5 -12.19 20.29 7.10
CA ALA A 5 -11.48 20.04 5.84
C ALA A 5 -12.39 19.39 4.80
N THR A 6 -12.62 20.08 3.67
CA THR A 6 -13.30 19.49 2.51
C THR A 6 -12.26 18.79 1.63
N THR A 7 -12.49 17.53 1.30
CA THR A 7 -11.64 16.73 0.42
C THR A 7 -12.51 15.78 -0.42
N ASN A 8 -11.99 15.26 -1.52
CA ASN A 8 -12.61 14.15 -2.22
C ASN A 8 -12.26 12.81 -1.55
N LEU A 9 -13.03 11.76 -1.88
CA LEU A 9 -12.87 10.43 -1.30
C LEU A 9 -11.51 9.80 -1.63
N HIS A 10 -10.99 10.01 -2.84
CA HIS A 10 -9.68 9.48 -3.24
C HIS A 10 -8.57 10.07 -2.37
N SER A 11 -8.52 11.39 -2.23
CA SER A 11 -7.55 12.08 -1.38
C SER A 11 -7.69 11.70 0.11
N LEU A 12 -8.90 11.39 0.58
CA LEU A 12 -9.11 10.83 1.92
C LEU A 12 -8.40 9.48 2.09
N TRP A 13 -8.50 8.59 1.10
CA TRP A 13 -7.86 7.27 1.11
C TRP A 13 -6.36 7.33 0.89
N ASP A 14 -5.90 8.18 -0.01
CA ASP A 14 -4.48 8.31 -0.35
C ASP A 14 -3.64 8.96 0.74
N THR A 15 -4.19 9.98 1.42
CA THR A 15 -3.39 10.82 2.34
C THR A 15 -4.13 11.20 3.61
N GLY A 16 -5.45 11.41 3.55
CA GLY A 16 -6.22 11.91 4.68
C GLY A 16 -6.20 10.97 5.89
N MET A 17 -6.46 9.68 5.67
CA MET A 17 -6.45 8.68 6.75
C MET A 17 -5.04 8.46 7.31
N LEU A 18 -4.02 8.43 6.45
CA LEU A 18 -2.62 8.29 6.87
C LEU A 18 -2.16 9.46 7.72
N THR A 19 -2.44 10.68 7.27
CA THR A 19 -2.13 11.91 8.00
C THR A 19 -2.85 11.94 9.34
N HIS A 20 -4.12 11.51 9.37
CA HIS A 20 -4.89 11.41 10.60
C HIS A 20 -4.22 10.45 11.59
N ARG A 21 -3.99 9.19 11.18
CA ARG A 21 -3.34 8.15 12.01
C ARG A 21 -1.99 8.60 12.55
N MET A 22 -1.12 9.10 11.68
CA MET A 22 0.23 9.52 12.08
C MET A 22 0.16 10.62 13.15
N ARG A 23 -0.71 11.61 12.96
CA ARG A 23 -0.86 12.72 13.90
C ARG A 23 -1.44 12.28 15.24
N THR A 24 -2.44 11.38 15.23
CA THR A 24 -3.16 10.97 16.45
C THR A 24 -2.44 9.90 17.25
N GLU A 25 -1.76 8.96 16.60
CA GLU A 25 -1.24 7.76 17.26
C GLU A 25 0.29 7.65 17.21
N PHE A 26 0.96 8.45 16.38
CA PHE A 26 2.41 8.41 16.21
C PHE A 26 3.08 9.77 16.39
N ALA A 27 2.40 10.73 17.02
CA ALA A 27 2.91 12.10 17.26
C ALA A 27 3.43 12.81 15.99
N GLY A 28 2.89 12.46 14.82
CA GLY A 28 3.35 12.95 13.52
C GLY A 28 4.71 12.39 13.08
N ASN A 29 5.28 11.42 13.79
CA ASN A 29 6.60 10.85 13.50
C ASN A 29 6.50 9.69 12.49
N ILE A 30 6.94 9.95 11.27
CA ILE A 30 6.96 8.96 10.19
C ILE A 30 7.87 7.76 10.50
N ASN A 31 8.98 7.95 11.21
CA ASN A 31 9.92 6.86 11.53
C ASN A 31 9.29 5.89 12.53
N THR A 32 8.57 6.40 13.52
CA THR A 32 7.83 5.56 14.48
C THR A 32 6.71 4.80 13.79
N TYR A 33 5.97 5.46 12.90
CA TYR A 33 4.92 4.80 12.12
C TYR A 33 5.48 3.73 11.17
N TYR A 34 6.60 4.02 10.50
CA TYR A 34 7.32 3.05 9.68
C TYR A 34 7.79 1.84 10.50
N ALA A 35 8.43 2.05 11.66
CA ALA A 35 8.89 0.96 12.52
C ALA A 35 7.72 0.06 12.96
N TYR A 36 6.57 0.66 13.26
CA TYR A 36 5.34 -0.06 13.55
C TYR A 36 4.87 -0.92 12.36
N LEU A 37 4.71 -0.33 11.18
CA LEU A 37 4.31 -1.07 9.97
C LEU A 37 5.30 -2.18 9.62
N HIS A 38 6.60 -1.90 9.75
CA HIS A 38 7.66 -2.86 9.47
C HIS A 38 7.59 -4.06 10.42
N SER A 39 7.39 -3.84 11.72
CA SER A 39 7.22 -4.93 12.68
C SER A 39 6.00 -5.80 12.37
N LYS A 40 4.87 -5.19 12.00
CA LYS A 40 3.67 -5.92 11.56
C LYS A 40 3.92 -6.72 10.29
N MET A 41 4.56 -6.11 9.30
CA MET A 41 4.92 -6.76 8.06
C MET A 41 5.77 -8.01 8.32
N LEU A 42 6.79 -7.95 9.19
CA LEU A 42 7.61 -9.11 9.53
C LEU A 42 6.78 -10.24 10.17
N ASN A 43 5.80 -9.90 11.01
CA ASN A 43 4.91 -10.88 11.65
C ASN A 43 3.88 -11.49 10.68
N GLU A 44 3.54 -10.77 9.61
CA GLU A 44 2.52 -11.17 8.63
C GLU A 44 3.10 -11.66 7.30
N ALA A 45 4.40 -11.49 7.06
CA ALA A 45 5.06 -11.75 5.77
C ALA A 45 4.81 -13.17 5.25
N SER A 46 4.83 -14.17 6.12
CA SER A 46 4.58 -15.58 5.75
C SER A 46 3.14 -15.83 5.26
N LYS A 47 2.20 -14.95 5.61
CA LYS A 47 0.80 -15.02 5.19
C LYS A 47 0.55 -14.27 3.88
N ILE A 48 1.49 -13.41 3.46
CA ILE A 48 1.41 -12.63 2.23
C ILE A 48 2.06 -13.47 1.12
N ASN A 49 1.32 -14.49 0.66
CA ASN A 49 1.78 -15.39 -0.38
C ASN A 49 1.04 -15.08 -1.68
N ASP A 50 1.55 -14.10 -2.43
CA ASP A 50 0.91 -13.65 -3.65
C ASP A 50 1.91 -12.89 -4.54
N ASP A 51 2.15 -13.43 -5.73
CA ASP A 51 3.04 -12.87 -6.74
C ASP A 51 2.35 -12.46 -8.03
N ASN A 52 1.02 -12.39 -8.03
CA ASN A 52 0.27 -12.08 -9.24
C ASN A 52 -0.38 -10.69 -9.14
N PHE A 53 0.07 -9.76 -10.00
CA PHE A 53 -0.51 -8.41 -10.08
C PHE A 53 -2.04 -8.42 -10.31
N THR A 54 -2.56 -9.43 -11.01
CA THR A 54 -4.00 -9.61 -11.24
C THR A 54 -4.76 -9.87 -9.94
N GLN A 55 -4.15 -10.61 -9.01
CA GLN A 55 -4.70 -10.82 -7.68
C GLN A 55 -4.68 -9.51 -6.89
N TRP A 56 -3.60 -8.73 -6.97
CA TRP A 56 -3.49 -7.45 -6.26
C TRP A 56 -4.57 -6.45 -6.71
N ALA A 57 -4.84 -6.41 -8.02
CA ALA A 57 -5.90 -5.60 -8.60
C ALA A 57 -7.29 -6.10 -8.14
N SER A 58 -7.54 -7.41 -8.20
CA SER A 58 -8.79 -8.02 -7.75
C SER A 58 -9.10 -7.74 -6.27
N GLU A 59 -8.10 -7.83 -5.40
CA GLU A 59 -8.23 -7.46 -3.99
C GLU A 59 -8.60 -5.98 -3.80
N SER A 60 -8.00 -5.09 -4.60
CA SER A 60 -8.27 -3.66 -4.52
C SER A 60 -9.71 -3.36 -4.98
N LEU A 61 -10.16 -4.01 -6.06
CA LEU A 61 -11.53 -3.91 -6.54
C LEU A 61 -12.54 -4.45 -5.51
N ASP A 62 -12.24 -5.57 -4.87
CA ASP A 62 -13.10 -6.15 -3.83
C ASP A 62 -13.34 -5.17 -2.67
N ILE A 63 -12.28 -4.51 -2.21
CA ILE A 63 -12.34 -3.48 -1.16
C ILE A 63 -13.19 -2.28 -1.60
N VAL A 64 -12.97 -1.82 -2.83
CA VAL A 64 -13.75 -0.72 -3.42
C VAL A 64 -15.25 -1.05 -3.40
N CYS A 65 -15.60 -2.23 -3.90
CA CYS A 65 -16.98 -2.69 -4.06
C CYS A 65 -17.68 -3.02 -2.74
N LYS A 66 -16.94 -3.26 -1.65
CA LYS A 66 -17.52 -3.64 -0.35
C LYS A 66 -17.48 -2.55 0.70
N GLN A 67 -16.63 -1.54 0.54
CA GLN A 67 -16.31 -0.66 1.67
C GLN A 67 -16.09 0.81 1.32
N ILE A 68 -15.30 1.11 0.29
CA ILE A 68 -14.84 2.50 0.05
C ILE A 68 -16.02 3.44 -0.22
N TYR A 69 -16.90 3.04 -1.13
CA TYR A 69 -18.01 3.89 -1.59
C TYR A 69 -19.28 3.76 -0.75
N PHE A 70 -19.21 3.23 0.47
CA PHE A 70 -20.36 3.12 1.36
C PHE A 70 -20.26 4.13 2.50
N ASN A 71 -21.35 4.82 2.81
CA ASN A 71 -21.41 5.69 3.98
C ASN A 71 -21.53 4.88 5.29
N GLU A 72 -21.75 5.57 6.41
CA GLU A 72 -21.89 4.96 7.74
C GLU A 72 -23.16 4.10 7.87
N MET A 73 -24.19 4.36 7.06
CA MET A 73 -25.43 3.57 6.99
C MET A 73 -25.33 2.40 6.00
N ASN A 74 -24.14 2.09 5.50
CA ASN A 74 -23.90 1.06 4.49
C ASN A 74 -24.68 1.29 3.17
N VAL A 75 -24.89 2.54 2.80
CA VAL A 75 -25.50 2.95 1.53
C VAL A 75 -24.43 3.49 0.59
N THR A 76 -24.52 3.14 -0.69
CA THR A 76 -23.64 3.66 -1.73
C THR A 76 -23.69 5.18 -1.76
N MET A 77 -22.52 5.81 -1.68
CA MET A 77 -22.35 7.25 -1.73
C MET A 77 -22.58 7.76 -3.17
N ASN A 78 -23.33 8.84 -3.29
CA ASN A 78 -23.59 9.53 -4.54
C ASN A 78 -22.55 10.66 -4.73
N SER A 79 -21.84 10.67 -5.85
CA SER A 79 -20.81 11.68 -6.15
C SER A 79 -21.33 13.12 -6.17
N SER A 80 -22.64 13.32 -6.38
CA SER A 80 -23.29 14.65 -6.38
C SER A 80 -23.60 15.18 -4.97
N ILE A 81 -23.38 14.39 -3.91
CA ILE A 81 -23.73 14.73 -2.53
C ILE A 81 -22.47 14.84 -1.66
N ARG A 82 -22.44 15.84 -0.77
CA ARG A 82 -21.40 15.95 0.26
C ARG A 82 -21.73 15.06 1.44
N TYR A 83 -20.80 14.18 1.80
CA TYR A 83 -20.91 13.33 2.98
C TYR A 83 -19.99 13.82 4.10
N ASN A 84 -20.45 13.73 5.34
CA ASN A 84 -19.60 13.86 6.51
C ASN A 84 -19.13 12.45 6.90
N LEU A 85 -17.86 12.15 6.64
CA LEU A 85 -17.26 10.86 6.99
C LEU A 85 -16.57 10.99 8.34
N GLY A 86 -17.19 10.38 9.36
CA GLY A 86 -16.79 10.53 10.74
C GLY A 86 -15.85 9.44 11.23
N GLU A 87 -15.79 9.34 12.56
CA GLU A 87 -14.95 8.36 13.27
C GLU A 87 -15.32 6.92 12.90
N TRP A 88 -16.60 6.62 12.69
CA TRP A 88 -17.06 5.29 12.27
C TRP A 88 -16.50 4.89 10.91
N TYR A 89 -16.55 5.79 9.93
CA TYR A 89 -15.95 5.54 8.62
C TYR A 89 -14.44 5.29 8.73
N TYR A 90 -13.74 6.08 9.55
CA TYR A 90 -12.32 5.91 9.80
C TYR A 90 -11.99 4.56 10.44
N GLN A 91 -12.65 4.19 11.53
CA GLN A 91 -12.39 2.95 12.25
C GLN A 91 -12.67 1.71 11.40
N ARG A 92 -13.69 1.76 10.54
CA ARG A 92 -13.97 0.70 9.57
C ARG A 92 -12.88 0.60 8.50
N SER A 93 -12.38 1.74 8.04
CA SER A 93 -11.48 1.85 6.87
C SER A 93 -10.01 1.70 7.20
N TRP A 94 -9.59 2.14 8.37
CA TRP A 94 -8.19 2.15 8.76
C TRP A 94 -7.52 0.76 8.74
N PRO A 95 -8.13 -0.31 9.28
CA PRO A 95 -7.54 -1.65 9.22
C PRO A 95 -7.25 -2.12 7.79
N VAL A 96 -8.06 -1.68 6.83
CA VAL A 96 -7.87 -1.99 5.42
C VAL A 96 -6.68 -1.22 4.85
N VAL A 97 -6.59 0.09 5.08
CA VAL A 97 -5.45 0.92 4.66
C VAL A 97 -4.13 0.34 5.17
N GLU A 98 -4.07 0.03 6.46
CA GLU A 98 -2.88 -0.53 7.11
C GLU A 98 -2.48 -1.88 6.51
N LYS A 99 -3.46 -2.78 6.31
CA LYS A 99 -3.24 -4.07 5.66
C LYS A 99 -2.69 -3.90 4.24
N ARG A 100 -3.21 -2.95 3.45
CA ARG A 100 -2.72 -2.72 2.07
C ARG A 100 -1.30 -2.18 2.04
N LEU A 101 -0.92 -1.31 2.98
CA LEU A 101 0.47 -0.84 3.09
C LEU A 101 1.43 -1.98 3.41
N ILE A 102 1.07 -2.84 4.36
CA ILE A 102 1.86 -4.03 4.72
C ILE A 102 2.00 -4.98 3.53
N GLN A 103 0.89 -5.29 2.85
CA GLN A 103 0.90 -6.15 1.67
C GLN A 103 1.76 -5.58 0.54
N ALA A 104 1.65 -4.27 0.25
CA ALA A 104 2.43 -3.62 -0.79
C ALA A 104 3.94 -3.66 -0.49
N GLY A 105 4.34 -3.37 0.75
CA GLY A 105 5.74 -3.45 1.17
C GLY A 105 6.33 -4.86 1.03
N ALA A 106 5.60 -5.87 1.50
CA ALA A 106 6.02 -7.27 1.39
C ALA A 106 6.14 -7.73 -0.07
N ARG A 107 5.13 -7.43 -0.90
CA ARG A 107 5.11 -7.77 -2.33
C ARG A 107 6.24 -7.13 -3.10
N LEU A 108 6.50 -5.83 -2.86
CA LEU A 108 7.63 -5.15 -3.48
C LEU A 108 8.96 -5.79 -3.08
N GLY A 109 9.18 -6.06 -1.79
CA GLY A 109 10.39 -6.72 -1.30
C GLY A 109 10.60 -8.08 -1.97
N ALA A 110 9.54 -8.89 -2.06
CA ALA A 110 9.58 -10.18 -2.75
C ALA A 110 9.91 -10.04 -4.25
N LEU A 111 9.29 -9.08 -4.94
CA LEU A 111 9.52 -8.83 -6.36
C LEU A 111 10.98 -8.39 -6.62
N LEU A 112 11.50 -7.48 -5.81
CA LEU A 112 12.90 -7.03 -5.90
C LEU A 112 13.87 -8.19 -5.68
N ASN A 113 13.64 -9.02 -4.65
CA ASN A 113 14.47 -10.20 -4.38
C ASN A 113 14.49 -11.16 -5.59
N ARG A 114 13.34 -11.41 -6.22
CA ARG A 114 13.27 -12.27 -7.42
C ARG A 114 14.04 -11.71 -8.60
N ILE A 115 13.91 -10.40 -8.86
CA ILE A 115 14.64 -9.73 -9.95
C ILE A 115 16.14 -9.82 -9.71
N LEU A 116 16.59 -9.54 -8.48
CA LEU A 116 18.00 -9.56 -8.13
C LEU A 116 18.60 -10.97 -8.18
N ILE A 117 17.90 -12.00 -7.67
CA ILE A 117 18.35 -13.40 -7.75
C ILE A 117 18.47 -13.83 -9.22
N LYS A 118 17.42 -13.60 -10.03
CA LYS A 118 17.43 -13.93 -11.46
C LYS A 118 18.59 -13.26 -12.20
N HIS A 119 18.87 -12.00 -11.89
CA HIS A 119 20.01 -11.30 -12.46
C HIS A 119 21.32 -12.00 -12.07
N THR A 120 21.54 -12.31 -10.78
CA THR A 120 22.76 -12.99 -10.32
C THR A 120 22.97 -14.37 -10.95
N GLU A 121 21.89 -15.13 -11.16
CA GLU A 121 21.94 -16.43 -11.83
C GLU A 121 22.28 -16.30 -13.32
N SER A 122 21.68 -15.32 -14.02
CA SER A 122 21.94 -15.07 -15.44
C SER A 122 23.35 -14.55 -15.72
N THR A 123 23.98 -13.89 -14.75
CA THR A 123 25.36 -13.38 -14.85
C THR A 123 26.42 -14.40 -14.42
N LYS A 124 26.02 -15.59 -13.99
CA LYS A 124 26.98 -16.63 -13.60
C LYS A 124 27.68 -17.15 -14.87
N PRO A 125 29.00 -16.97 -15.04
CA PRO A 125 29.70 -17.57 -16.16
C PRO A 125 29.52 -19.10 -16.13
N PRO A 126 29.54 -19.78 -17.29
CA PRO A 126 29.44 -21.24 -17.34
C PRO A 126 30.47 -21.83 -16.37
N ALA A 127 30.02 -22.78 -15.54
CA ALA A 127 30.77 -23.30 -14.42
C ALA A 127 32.13 -23.85 -14.86
N THR A 128 33.19 -23.03 -14.75
CA THR A 128 34.54 -23.53 -14.62
C THR A 128 34.73 -23.89 -13.16
N THR A 129 34.91 -25.18 -12.91
CA THR A 129 35.30 -25.76 -11.63
C THR A 129 36.52 -25.01 -11.06
N SER A 130 36.33 -24.08 -10.13
CA SER A 130 37.35 -23.75 -9.11
C SER A 130 36.84 -22.78 -8.02
N GLN A 131 36.88 -23.30 -6.80
CA GLN A 131 37.12 -22.68 -5.49
C GLN A 131 36.45 -21.38 -5.00
N ARG A 132 35.74 -21.57 -3.87
CA ARG A 132 35.66 -20.76 -2.63
C ARG A 132 36.02 -19.28 -2.70
N GLY A 133 35.04 -18.43 -2.38
CA GLY A 133 35.25 -17.08 -1.87
C GLY A 133 33.94 -16.49 -1.34
N CYS A 134 33.79 -16.45 -0.02
CA CYS A 134 32.67 -15.80 0.65
C CYS A 134 32.69 -14.29 0.38
N TYR A 135 31.66 -13.74 -0.25
CA TYR A 135 31.41 -12.29 -0.26
C TYR A 135 29.99 -12.02 0.24
N ASN A 136 29.92 -11.60 1.50
CA ASN A 136 28.73 -10.96 2.07
C ASN A 136 28.68 -9.52 1.54
N ALA A 137 27.88 -9.25 0.52
CA ALA A 137 27.53 -7.90 0.12
C ALA A 137 26.13 -7.58 0.66
N ALA A 138 26.07 -7.03 1.87
CA ALA A 138 24.86 -6.42 2.40
C ALA A 138 24.65 -5.06 1.68
N PHE A 139 23.80 -5.04 0.65
CA PHE A 139 23.42 -3.81 -0.04
C PHE A 139 22.13 -3.26 0.57
N SER A 140 22.24 -2.17 1.34
CA SER A 140 21.09 -1.49 1.94
C SER A 140 20.64 -0.35 1.02
N ILE A 141 19.52 -0.55 0.30
CA ILE A 141 18.89 0.50 -0.51
C ILE A 141 17.88 1.24 0.37
N LYS A 142 18.15 2.50 0.68
CA LYS A 142 17.14 3.41 1.24
C LYS A 142 16.13 3.73 0.13
N PHE A 143 14.92 3.21 0.22
CA PHE A 143 13.86 3.51 -0.73
C PHE A 143 13.01 4.69 -0.24
N SER A 144 13.00 5.78 -1.02
CA SER A 144 12.14 6.94 -0.80
C SER A 144 10.70 6.62 -1.22
N MET A 145 9.75 6.80 -0.32
CA MET A 145 8.34 6.39 -0.40
C MET A 145 7.46 7.19 -1.39
N SER A 146 8.03 8.07 -2.22
CA SER A 146 7.24 9.02 -3.02
C SER A 146 6.50 8.43 -4.24
N ASN A 147 6.73 7.18 -4.62
CA ASN A 147 6.21 6.65 -5.91
C ASN A 147 5.13 5.56 -5.82
N PHE A 148 4.66 5.19 -4.63
CA PHE A 148 3.63 4.14 -4.51
C PHE A 148 2.17 4.60 -4.69
N LEU A 149 1.94 5.91 -4.86
CA LEU A 149 0.60 6.46 -5.14
C LEU A 149 0.15 6.28 -6.60
N PHE A 150 1.03 5.93 -7.53
CA PHE A 150 0.70 5.95 -8.96
C PHE A 150 -0.18 4.79 -9.46
N ILE A 151 -0.24 3.67 -8.75
CA ILE A 151 -1.06 2.53 -9.19
C ILE A 151 -2.56 2.74 -8.88
N PHE A 152 -2.91 3.62 -7.93
CA PHE A 152 -4.30 4.01 -7.69
C PHE A 152 -4.83 5.03 -8.70
N LEU A 153 -3.96 5.81 -9.35
CA LEU A 153 -4.33 6.80 -10.38
C LEU A 153 -4.69 6.17 -11.74
N ALA A 154 -4.12 5.01 -12.08
CA ALA A 154 -4.33 4.41 -13.41
C ALA A 154 -5.73 3.78 -13.60
N LEU A 155 -6.41 3.37 -12.52
CA LEU A 155 -7.75 2.77 -12.59
C LEU A 155 -8.88 3.82 -12.48
N SER A 156 -8.61 5.02 -11.95
CA SER A 156 -9.57 6.14 -11.93
C SER A 156 -9.59 6.93 -13.23
N TYR A 157 -8.47 7.04 -13.96
CA TYR A 157 -8.43 7.71 -15.27
C TYR A 157 -9.33 7.06 -16.33
N SER A 158 -9.64 5.76 -16.19
CA SER A 158 -10.60 5.09 -17.09
C SER A 158 -12.07 5.31 -16.72
N LEU A 159 -12.36 5.87 -15.54
CA LEU A 159 -13.71 6.18 -15.07
C LEU A 159 -14.01 7.69 -15.11
N ASP A 160 -12.98 8.55 -15.17
CA ASP A 160 -13.10 10.02 -15.22
C ASP A 160 -13.31 10.61 -16.63
N THR A 161 -13.43 9.80 -17.68
CA THR A 161 -13.79 10.32 -19.02
C THR A 161 -15.29 10.64 -19.17
N LYS A 162 -16.03 10.74 -18.07
CA LYS A 162 -17.37 11.34 -18.07
C LYS A 162 -17.40 12.46 -17.04
N THR A 163 -17.00 13.64 -17.50
CA THR A 163 -17.41 14.92 -16.94
C THR A 163 -18.94 14.93 -16.72
N VAL A 164 -19.35 15.12 -15.47
CA VAL A 164 -20.48 15.92 -14.91
C VAL A 164 -20.73 15.46 -13.47
#